data_AF-A0A7V9CF39-F1
#
_entry.id   AF-A0A7V9CF39-F1
#
_cell.length_a   1.000
_cell.length_b   1.000
_cell.length_c   1.000
_cell.angle_alpha   90.00
_cell.angle_beta   90.00
_cell.angle_gamma   90.00
#
_symmetry.space_group_name_H-M   'P 1'
#
loop_
_entity.id
_entity.type
_entity.pdbx_description
1 polymer ?
#
loop_
_entity_poly.entity_id
_entity_poly.type
_entity_poly.pdbx_seq_one_letter_code
_entity_poly.pdbx_strand_id
1 'polypeptide(L)'
;LRARTPWMAVRLVLMGWWFLLGEVRGWMGLSLVWLAAGGRDTPARRRRVFYLQRTWAAGHLLGVRKLFGLRFEVEGDELVEPGPLVILIRHASIIDNTLGQAFLSGPHKMQLRCVLKEELKALPTLDMGARWVPTALVRRASKDPAAESARVALLGRFLHGPGDGALIYPEGTRHTPAKLARAQEKIRENDPETADLADRLHHLLPPRLGGPLALVGAADRADVLVFGHVGLDGFERVSDIWRGDLNGTTVRIRFWRHAREGIPAGERERIAWLYGCWQELDDWVGEQRALARPRPRHGELPAVSPS
;
A
#
# COMPACT_ATOMS: atom_id res chain seq x y z
N LEU A 1 -21.49 7.46 -26.85
CA LEU A 1 -20.47 6.75 -26.01
C LEU A 1 -19.07 6.65 -26.66
N ARG A 2 -18.71 7.44 -27.69
CA ARG A 2 -17.47 7.26 -28.49
C ARG A 2 -16.45 8.42 -28.43
N ALA A 3 -16.43 9.24 -27.38
CA ALA A 3 -15.63 10.49 -27.34
C ALA A 3 -14.68 10.67 -26.13
N ARG A 4 -14.43 9.64 -25.31
CA ARG A 4 -13.52 9.75 -24.14
C ARG A 4 -12.12 9.15 -24.33
N THR A 5 -11.92 8.35 -25.36
CA THR A 5 -10.68 7.58 -25.59
C THR A 5 -9.46 8.35 -26.14
N PRO A 6 -9.56 9.36 -27.04
CA PRO A 6 -8.36 9.97 -27.63
C PRO A 6 -7.53 10.75 -26.60
N TRP A 7 -8.17 11.43 -25.65
CA TRP A 7 -7.47 12.16 -24.58
C TRP A 7 -6.83 11.23 -23.55
N MET A 8 -7.35 10.01 -23.38
CA MET A 8 -6.78 9.04 -22.45
C MET A 8 -5.45 8.51 -22.94
N ALA A 9 -5.33 8.23 -24.25
CA ALA A 9 -4.06 7.83 -24.86
C ALA A 9 -2.98 8.92 -24.67
N VAL A 10 -3.33 10.19 -24.91
CA VAL A 10 -2.41 11.32 -24.68
C VAL A 10 -1.97 11.38 -23.21
N ARG A 11 -2.90 11.29 -22.26
CA ARG A 11 -2.58 11.29 -20.82
C ARG A 11 -1.69 10.13 -20.41
N LEU A 12 -1.92 8.94 -20.96
CA LEU A 12 -1.09 7.75 -20.71
C LEU A 12 0.32 7.92 -21.28
N VAL A 13 0.45 8.47 -22.49
CA VAL A 13 1.77 8.78 -23.09
C VAL A 13 2.51 9.83 -22.27
N LEU A 14 1.84 10.91 -21.86
CA LEU A 14 2.41 11.93 -20.98
C LEU A 14 2.81 11.35 -19.62
N MET A 15 2.00 10.43 -19.07
CA MET A 15 2.30 9.73 -17.83
C MET A 15 3.53 8.83 -17.99
N GLY A 16 3.67 8.15 -19.13
CA GLY A 16 4.87 7.37 -19.47
C GLY A 16 6.12 8.23 -19.50
N TRP A 17 6.08 9.38 -20.19
CA TRP A 17 7.20 10.34 -20.19
C TRP A 17 7.50 10.91 -18.81
N TRP A 18 6.47 11.24 -18.03
CA TRP A 18 6.62 11.72 -16.66
C TRP A 18 7.29 10.67 -15.76
N PHE A 19 6.88 9.40 -15.90
CA PHE A 19 7.49 8.29 -15.19
C PHE A 19 8.97 8.13 -15.56
N LEU A 20 9.31 8.14 -16.85
CA LEU A 20 10.69 8.06 -17.33
C LEU A 20 11.56 9.23 -16.84
N LEU A 21 11.03 10.44 -16.86
CA LEU A 21 11.71 11.61 -16.29
C LEU A 21 11.96 11.44 -14.79
N GLY A 22 10.98 10.89 -14.07
CA GLY A 22 11.09 10.51 -12.67
C GLY A 22 12.22 9.50 -12.42
N GLU A 23 12.30 8.44 -13.24
CA GLU A 23 13.38 7.45 -13.20
C GLU A 23 14.74 8.08 -13.44
N VAL A 24 14.90 8.90 -14.48
CA VAL A 24 16.17 9.59 -14.77
C VAL A 24 16.59 10.48 -13.59
N ARG A 25 15.65 11.25 -13.02
CA ARG A 25 15.91 12.08 -11.82
C ARG A 25 16.30 11.24 -10.61
N GLY A 26 15.61 10.13 -10.38
CA GLY A 26 15.89 9.21 -9.28
C GLY A 26 17.29 8.61 -9.41
N TRP A 27 17.62 8.12 -10.60
CA TRP A 27 18.92 7.55 -10.91
C TRP A 27 20.05 8.58 -10.75
N MET A 28 19.91 9.77 -11.34
CA MET A 28 20.87 10.87 -11.16
C MET A 28 21.02 11.26 -9.68
N GLY A 29 19.91 11.36 -8.95
CA GLY A 29 19.93 11.68 -7.53
C GLY A 29 20.69 10.65 -6.69
N LEU A 30 20.47 9.36 -6.94
CA LEU A 30 21.20 8.28 -6.27
C LEU A 30 22.70 8.36 -6.58
N SER A 31 23.08 8.55 -7.85
CA SER A 31 24.48 8.71 -8.26
C SER A 31 25.16 9.89 -7.56
N LEU A 32 24.49 11.04 -7.47
CA LEU A 32 25.01 12.21 -6.75
C LEU A 32 25.14 11.95 -5.24
N VAL A 33 24.18 11.26 -4.63
CA VAL A 33 24.25 10.87 -3.22
C VAL A 33 25.43 9.93 -2.95
N TRP A 34 25.68 8.98 -3.85
CA TRP A 34 26.81 8.06 -3.77
C TRP A 34 28.15 8.78 -3.89
N LEU A 35 28.30 9.67 -4.88
CA LEU A 35 29.50 10.48 -5.08
C LEU A 35 29.77 11.38 -3.86
N ALA A 36 28.74 12.08 -3.37
CA ALA A 36 28.87 12.96 -2.21
C ALA A 36 29.19 12.22 -0.90
N ALA A 37 28.92 10.91 -0.82
CA ALA A 37 29.28 10.07 0.31
C ALA A 37 30.62 9.33 0.11
N GLY A 38 31.23 9.42 -1.09
CA GLY A 38 32.40 8.60 -1.47
C GLY A 38 32.11 7.11 -1.37
N GLY A 39 30.90 6.67 -1.70
CA GLY A 39 30.44 5.29 -1.61
C GLY A 39 30.20 4.75 -0.19
N ARG A 40 30.57 5.48 0.86
CA ARG A 40 30.45 5.03 2.26
C ARG A 40 29.01 5.03 2.74
N ASP A 41 28.68 4.09 3.61
CA ASP A 41 27.41 4.09 4.33
C ASP A 41 27.47 5.01 5.54
N THR A 42 26.70 6.09 5.49
CA THR A 42 26.66 7.09 6.56
C THR A 42 25.20 7.46 6.85
N PRO A 43 24.88 7.91 8.08
CA PRO A 43 23.54 8.41 8.40
C PRO A 43 23.10 9.54 7.46
N ALA A 44 24.03 10.43 7.06
CA ALA A 44 23.74 11.49 6.11
C ALA A 44 23.37 10.97 4.71
N ARG A 45 24.08 9.94 4.21
CA ARG A 45 23.73 9.27 2.95
C ARG A 45 22.33 8.66 3.04
N ARG A 46 22.04 7.87 4.09
CA ARG A 46 20.75 7.22 4.28
C ARG A 46 19.59 8.22 4.32
N ARG A 47 19.75 9.34 5.05
CA ARG A 47 18.77 10.45 5.07
C ARG A 47 18.49 11.03 3.69
N ARG A 48 19.53 11.22 2.86
CA ARG A 48 19.38 11.71 1.48
C ARG A 48 18.67 10.68 0.59
N VAL A 49 18.93 9.39 0.78
CA VAL A 49 18.22 8.32 0.05
C VAL A 49 16.73 8.30 0.44
N PHE A 50 16.39 8.39 1.73
CA PHE A 50 14.98 8.50 2.16
C PHE A 50 14.30 9.74 1.58
N TYR A 51 14.99 10.89 1.57
CA TYR A 51 14.47 12.10 0.93
C TYR A 51 14.21 11.90 -0.57
N LEU A 52 15.12 11.23 -1.27
CA LEU A 52 14.98 10.94 -2.69
C LEU A 52 13.84 9.94 -2.95
N GLN A 53 13.74 8.86 -2.18
CA GLN A 53 12.64 7.90 -2.22
C GLN A 53 11.28 8.60 -2.09
N ARG A 54 11.16 9.47 -1.08
CA ARG A 54 9.97 10.28 -0.82
C ARG A 54 9.61 11.17 -2.01
N THR A 55 10.56 11.97 -2.48
CA THR A 55 10.30 12.93 -3.56
C THR A 55 10.08 12.25 -4.91
N TRP A 56 10.75 11.13 -5.17
CA TRP A 56 10.56 10.33 -6.37
C TRP A 56 9.14 9.74 -6.41
N ALA A 57 8.69 9.07 -5.35
CA ALA A 57 7.37 8.46 -5.30
C ALA A 57 6.23 9.52 -5.26
N ALA A 58 6.39 10.58 -4.47
CA ALA A 58 5.43 11.69 -4.45
C ALA A 58 5.34 12.42 -5.79
N GLY A 59 6.46 12.53 -6.52
CA GLY A 59 6.49 13.07 -7.88
C GLY A 59 5.69 12.23 -8.87
N HIS A 60 5.78 10.90 -8.78
CA HIS A 60 4.95 10.00 -9.60
C HIS A 60 3.46 10.17 -9.30
N LEU A 61 3.08 10.21 -8.01
CA LEU A 61 1.69 10.43 -7.64
C LEU A 61 1.18 11.82 -8.09
N LEU A 62 2.02 12.85 -8.03
CA LEU A 62 1.68 14.18 -8.53
C LEU A 62 1.36 14.15 -10.03
N GLY A 63 2.15 13.41 -10.82
CA GLY A 63 1.89 13.17 -12.24
C GLY A 63 0.54 12.51 -12.47
N VAL A 64 0.26 11.40 -11.74
CA VAL A 64 -1.05 10.73 -11.79
C VAL A 64 -2.17 11.71 -11.44
N ARG A 65 -2.02 12.45 -10.33
CA ARG A 65 -3.02 13.40 -9.86
C ARG A 65 -3.33 14.47 -10.88
N LYS A 66 -2.31 15.05 -11.53
CA LYS A 66 -2.49 16.14 -12.49
C LYS A 66 -3.02 15.65 -13.83
N LEU A 67 -2.47 14.56 -14.37
CA LEU A 67 -2.85 14.04 -15.69
C LEU A 67 -4.21 13.37 -15.69
N PHE A 68 -4.60 12.73 -14.58
CA PHE A 68 -5.88 12.04 -14.46
C PHE A 68 -6.88 12.79 -13.57
N GLY A 69 -6.52 13.96 -13.03
CA GLY A 69 -7.44 14.80 -12.27
C GLY A 69 -7.91 14.18 -10.95
N LEU A 70 -7.06 13.39 -10.29
CA LEU A 70 -7.43 12.77 -9.01
C LEU A 70 -7.59 13.84 -7.93
N ARG A 71 -8.51 13.56 -7.01
CA ARG A 71 -8.66 14.29 -5.75
C ARG A 71 -8.40 13.33 -4.60
N PHE A 72 -7.91 13.86 -3.49
CA PHE A 72 -7.64 13.08 -2.29
C PHE A 72 -8.37 13.71 -1.12
N GLU A 73 -9.14 12.89 -0.42
CA GLU A 73 -9.79 13.21 0.85
C GLU A 73 -9.13 12.33 1.90
N VAL A 74 -8.55 12.92 2.95
CA VAL A 74 -7.77 12.20 3.96
C VAL A 74 -8.41 12.44 5.33
N GLU A 75 -8.71 11.35 6.03
CA GLU A 75 -9.22 11.34 7.40
C GLU A 75 -8.20 10.69 8.33
N GLY A 76 -7.94 11.29 9.50
CA GLY A 76 -7.01 10.77 10.49
C GLY A 76 -5.53 11.09 10.24
N ASP A 77 -5.20 12.10 9.43
CA ASP A 77 -3.82 12.53 9.13
C ASP A 77 -3.03 12.85 10.42
N GLU A 78 -3.71 13.41 11.41
CA GLU A 78 -3.19 13.70 12.74
C GLU A 78 -2.73 12.45 13.51
N LEU A 79 -3.19 11.26 13.14
CA LEU A 79 -2.83 9.99 13.78
C LEU A 79 -1.44 9.49 13.35
N VAL A 80 -0.85 10.04 12.29
CA VAL A 80 0.46 9.60 11.76
C VAL A 80 1.61 9.97 12.71
N GLU A 81 1.43 10.99 13.56
CA GLU A 81 2.42 11.41 14.54
C GLU A 81 1.92 11.19 15.98
N PRO A 82 2.81 10.86 16.94
CA PRO A 82 4.26 10.61 16.77
C PRO A 82 4.56 9.21 16.21
N GLY A 83 5.74 8.98 15.63
CA GLY A 83 6.23 7.62 15.35
C GLY A 83 7.03 7.00 16.52
N PRO A 84 7.67 5.83 16.31
CA PRO A 84 7.73 5.08 15.07
C PRO A 84 6.44 4.31 14.77
N LEU A 85 6.22 3.97 13.49
CA LEU A 85 5.03 3.23 13.06
C LEU A 85 5.35 1.96 12.25
N VAL A 86 4.55 0.92 12.47
CA VAL A 86 4.34 -0.16 11.51
C VAL A 86 3.06 0.13 10.74
N ILE A 87 3.17 0.27 9.42
CA ILE A 87 2.07 0.65 8.54
C ILE A 87 1.57 -0.56 7.76
N LEU A 88 0.29 -0.87 7.96
CA LEU A 88 -0.43 -1.93 7.25
C LEU A 88 -1.36 -1.28 6.23
N ILE A 89 -0.98 -1.30 4.96
CA ILE A 89 -1.75 -0.65 3.89
C ILE A 89 -2.45 -1.69 3.00
N ARG A 90 -3.73 -1.45 2.65
CA ARG A 90 -4.44 -2.29 1.66
C ARG A 90 -3.86 -2.15 0.27
N HIS A 91 -3.96 -3.22 -0.52
CA HIS A 91 -3.45 -3.25 -1.89
C HIS A 91 -4.59 -3.40 -2.91
N ALA A 92 -4.93 -2.32 -3.61
CA ALA A 92 -5.97 -2.29 -4.64
C ALA A 92 -5.46 -1.97 -6.06
N SER A 93 -4.29 -1.31 -6.19
CA SER A 93 -3.84 -0.76 -7.47
C SER A 93 -2.31 -0.74 -7.66
N ILE A 94 -1.88 -0.45 -8.88
CA ILE A 94 -0.46 -0.15 -9.17
C ILE A 94 0.01 1.19 -8.59
N ILE A 95 -0.92 2.12 -8.31
CA ILE A 95 -0.62 3.47 -7.81
C ILE A 95 -0.32 3.42 -6.29
N ASP A 96 -0.81 2.40 -5.58
CA ASP A 96 -0.70 2.24 -4.12
C ASP A 96 0.72 2.41 -3.59
N ASN A 97 1.70 1.91 -4.35
CA ASN A 97 3.13 1.98 -4.00
C ASN A 97 3.63 3.41 -3.76
N THR A 98 2.93 4.42 -4.29
CA THR A 98 3.25 5.83 -4.10
C THR A 98 2.53 6.47 -2.91
N LEU A 99 1.43 5.89 -2.42
CA LEU A 99 0.56 6.48 -1.41
C LEU A 99 1.27 6.66 -0.07
N GLY A 100 1.95 5.62 0.43
CA GLY A 100 2.70 5.72 1.68
C GLY A 100 3.75 6.84 1.65
N GLN A 101 4.45 6.99 0.52
CA GLN A 101 5.44 8.06 0.38
C GLN A 101 4.79 9.45 0.29
N ALA A 102 3.66 9.56 -0.38
CA ALA A 102 2.98 10.84 -0.59
C ALA A 102 2.21 11.34 0.64
N PHE A 103 1.62 10.43 1.43
CA PHE A 103 0.75 10.78 2.55
C PHE A 103 1.38 10.54 3.92
N LEU A 104 2.43 9.73 4.03
CA LEU A 104 3.15 9.53 5.30
C LEU A 104 4.54 10.16 5.26
N SER A 105 5.38 9.76 4.30
CA SER A 105 6.77 10.26 4.23
C SER A 105 6.83 11.75 3.88
N GLY A 106 6.00 12.20 2.93
CA GLY A 106 5.87 13.59 2.48
C GLY A 106 5.60 14.57 3.63
N PRO A 107 4.37 14.55 4.18
CA PRO A 107 3.92 15.51 5.19
C PRO A 107 4.67 15.37 6.51
N HIS A 108 4.87 14.14 6.99
CA HIS A 108 5.42 13.85 8.33
C HIS A 108 6.93 13.58 8.34
N LYS A 109 7.61 13.75 7.20
CA LYS A 109 9.06 13.49 7.03
C LYS A 109 9.49 12.07 7.46
N MET A 110 8.56 11.12 7.42
CA MET A 110 8.79 9.74 7.85
C MET A 110 9.74 8.98 6.91
N GLN A 111 10.73 8.31 7.47
CA GLN A 111 11.69 7.47 6.77
C GLN A 111 11.10 6.06 6.62
N LEU A 112 10.37 5.88 5.53
CA LEU A 112 9.64 4.64 5.26
C LEU A 112 10.54 3.55 4.70
N ARG A 113 10.69 2.48 5.49
CA ARG A 113 11.27 1.20 5.09
C ARG A 113 10.15 0.35 4.50
N CYS A 114 10.28 -0.07 3.25
CA CYS A 114 9.19 -0.74 2.56
C CYS A 114 9.44 -2.24 2.40
N VAL A 115 8.37 -3.02 2.54
CA VAL A 115 8.31 -4.38 2.02
C VAL A 115 7.86 -4.30 0.56
N LEU A 116 8.76 -4.63 -0.35
CA LEU A 116 8.59 -4.51 -1.79
C LEU A 116 8.66 -5.89 -2.45
N LYS A 117 7.99 -6.03 -3.58
CA LYS A 117 8.10 -7.23 -4.43
C LYS A 117 9.48 -7.29 -5.07
N GLU A 118 10.11 -8.46 -5.10
CA GLU A 118 11.45 -8.59 -5.68
C GLU A 118 11.50 -8.24 -7.17
N GLU A 119 10.41 -8.46 -7.91
CA GLU A 119 10.29 -8.09 -9.32
C GLU A 119 10.45 -6.57 -9.55
N LEU A 120 10.26 -5.74 -8.52
CA LEU A 120 10.50 -4.30 -8.61
C LEU A 120 11.98 -3.92 -8.75
N LYS A 121 12.91 -4.87 -8.58
CA LYS A 121 14.32 -4.70 -8.96
C LYS A 121 14.51 -4.45 -10.47
N ALA A 122 13.50 -4.75 -11.29
CA ALA A 122 13.51 -4.39 -12.70
C ALA A 122 13.56 -2.86 -12.93
N LEU A 123 13.18 -2.05 -11.94
CA LEU A 123 13.34 -0.60 -11.97
C LEU A 123 14.69 -0.22 -11.34
N PRO A 124 15.65 0.37 -12.10
CA PRO A 124 16.99 0.68 -11.59
C PRO A 124 16.99 1.56 -10.35
N THR A 125 16.08 2.53 -10.27
CA THR A 125 15.95 3.43 -9.12
C THR A 125 15.58 2.65 -7.85
N LEU A 126 14.69 1.67 -7.96
CA LEU A 126 14.27 0.84 -6.84
C LEU A 126 15.34 -0.20 -6.46
N ASP A 127 16.00 -0.84 -7.42
CA ASP A 127 17.06 -1.81 -7.11
C ASP A 127 18.21 -1.16 -6.34
N MET A 128 18.70 -0.01 -6.82
CA MET A 128 19.79 0.70 -6.13
C MET A 128 19.33 1.32 -4.81
N GLY A 129 18.20 2.02 -4.80
CA GLY A 129 17.68 2.68 -3.60
C GLY A 129 17.42 1.69 -2.47
N ALA A 130 16.80 0.54 -2.79
CA ALA A 130 16.49 -0.51 -1.81
C ALA A 130 17.72 -1.16 -1.18
N ARG A 131 18.91 -1.08 -1.81
CA ARG A 131 20.17 -1.57 -1.24
C ARG A 131 20.81 -0.60 -0.26
N TRP A 132 20.46 0.69 -0.31
CA TRP A 132 21.13 1.74 0.47
C TRP A 132 20.35 2.19 1.71
N VAL A 133 19.07 1.82 1.81
CA VAL A 133 18.23 1.99 3.00
C VAL A 133 17.51 0.68 3.33
N PRO A 134 17.19 0.39 4.60
CA PRO A 134 16.54 -0.88 4.96
C PRO A 134 15.24 -1.09 4.19
N THR A 135 15.23 -2.10 3.32
CA THR A 135 14.11 -2.47 2.45
C THR A 135 14.06 -3.98 2.36
N ALA A 136 12.87 -4.57 2.50
CA ALA A 136 12.69 -6.02 2.35
C ALA A 136 12.15 -6.32 0.95
N LEU A 137 12.96 -6.92 0.09
CA LEU A 137 12.54 -7.40 -1.23
C LEU A 137 12.11 -8.86 -1.11
N VAL A 138 10.82 -9.14 -1.28
CA VAL A 138 10.21 -10.45 -1.00
C VAL A 138 9.60 -11.10 -2.24
N ARG A 139 9.64 -12.44 -2.28
CA ARG A 139 8.96 -13.27 -3.30
C ARG A 139 7.63 -13.80 -2.80
N ARG A 140 6.56 -13.64 -3.59
CA ARG A 140 5.21 -14.07 -3.19
C ARG A 140 5.07 -15.59 -3.02
N ALA A 141 5.74 -16.34 -3.89
CA ALA A 141 5.78 -17.80 -3.93
C ALA A 141 7.19 -18.31 -3.61
N SER A 142 7.78 -17.78 -2.53
CA SER A 142 9.08 -18.26 -2.05
C SER A 142 8.99 -19.73 -1.64
N LYS A 143 10.04 -20.50 -1.95
CA LYS A 143 10.24 -21.85 -1.42
C LYS A 143 10.62 -21.85 0.06
N ASP A 144 10.96 -20.68 0.61
CA ASP A 144 11.28 -20.47 2.02
C ASP A 144 10.51 -19.25 2.58
N PRO A 145 9.23 -19.42 2.97
CA PRO A 145 8.43 -18.34 3.57
C PRO A 145 8.96 -17.84 4.92
N ALA A 146 9.71 -18.68 5.66
CA ALA A 146 10.28 -18.32 6.95
C ALA A 146 11.41 -17.30 6.76
N ALA A 147 12.31 -17.51 5.79
CA ALA A 147 13.34 -16.55 5.44
C ALA A 147 12.75 -15.20 4.96
N GLU A 148 11.66 -15.21 4.18
CA GLU A 148 10.98 -13.97 3.78
C GLU A 148 10.44 -13.21 5.01
N SER A 149 9.82 -13.92 5.95
CA SER A 149 9.27 -13.32 7.17
C SER A 149 10.38 -12.76 8.06
N ALA A 150 11.54 -13.43 8.16
CA ALA A 150 12.71 -12.94 8.87
C ALA A 150 13.29 -11.65 8.26
N ARG A 151 13.32 -11.53 6.93
CA ARG A 151 13.73 -10.28 6.25
C ARG A 151 12.77 -9.13 6.54
N VAL A 152 11.47 -9.42 6.59
CA VAL A 152 10.45 -8.43 6.97
C VAL A 152 10.61 -8.00 8.42
N ALA A 153 10.79 -8.94 9.35
CA ALA A 153 11.03 -8.67 10.77
C ALA A 153 12.21 -7.72 11.01
N LEU A 154 13.28 -7.84 10.21
CA LEU A 154 14.45 -6.98 10.31
C LEU A 154 14.10 -5.49 10.15
N LEU A 155 13.09 -5.14 9.35
CA LEU A 155 12.67 -3.75 9.20
C LEU A 155 12.13 -3.15 10.50
N GLY A 156 11.41 -3.95 11.30
CA GLY A 156 10.88 -3.54 12.61
C GLY A 156 11.99 -3.19 13.60
N ARG A 157 13.12 -3.90 13.52
CA ARG A 157 14.31 -3.65 14.37
C ARG A 157 15.02 -2.34 14.05
N PHE A 158 14.77 -1.76 12.87
CA PHE A 158 15.35 -0.48 12.47
C PHE A 158 14.47 0.74 12.79
N LEU A 159 13.40 0.56 13.58
CA LEU A 159 12.52 1.63 14.02
C LEU A 159 13.00 2.19 15.35
N HIS A 160 13.83 3.24 15.31
CA HIS A 160 14.52 3.77 16.49
C HIS A 160 13.96 5.11 16.98
N GLY A 161 13.39 5.92 16.09
CA GLY A 161 12.95 7.26 16.42
C GLY A 161 11.58 7.63 15.84
N PRO A 162 11.04 8.79 16.25
CA PRO A 162 9.69 9.23 15.89
C PRO A 162 9.50 9.50 14.39
N GLY A 163 10.59 9.64 13.63
CA GLY A 163 10.57 9.77 12.18
C GLY A 163 10.71 8.45 11.42
N ASP A 164 10.73 7.29 12.08
CA ASP A 164 10.87 5.99 11.40
C ASP A 164 9.52 5.32 11.14
N GLY A 165 9.39 4.66 9.99
CA GLY A 165 8.24 3.80 9.73
C GLY A 165 8.60 2.59 8.88
N ALA A 166 7.86 1.49 9.03
CA ALA A 166 7.96 0.31 8.19
C ALA A 166 6.61 -0.02 7.56
N LEU A 167 6.54 -0.08 6.24
CA LEU A 167 5.30 -0.27 5.47
C LEU A 167 5.25 -1.64 4.82
N ILE A 168 4.12 -2.33 4.99
CA ILE A 168 3.82 -3.63 4.36
C ILE A 168 2.39 -3.64 3.80
N TYR A 169 2.19 -4.44 2.75
CA TYR A 169 0.88 -4.76 2.18
C TYR A 169 0.45 -6.16 2.65
N PRO A 170 -0.39 -6.30 3.69
CA PRO A 170 -0.71 -7.60 4.29
C PRO A 170 -1.31 -8.61 3.31
N GLU A 171 -2.13 -8.15 2.37
CA GLU A 171 -2.79 -9.00 1.35
C GLU A 171 -1.78 -9.68 0.39
N GLY A 172 -0.62 -9.05 0.17
CA GLY A 172 0.41 -9.50 -0.77
C GLY A 172 0.02 -9.48 -2.25
N THR A 173 -1.23 -9.17 -2.59
CA THR A 173 -1.73 -8.97 -3.95
C THR A 173 -2.97 -8.07 -3.93
N ARG A 174 -3.46 -7.73 -5.12
CA ARG A 174 -4.66 -6.92 -5.26
C ARG A 174 -5.91 -7.79 -5.24
N HIS A 175 -6.92 -7.31 -4.53
CA HIS A 175 -8.22 -7.96 -4.39
C HIS A 175 -8.93 -8.19 -5.74
N THR A 176 -9.47 -9.40 -5.93
CA THR A 176 -10.57 -9.69 -6.85
C THR A 176 -11.50 -10.69 -6.18
N PRO A 177 -12.80 -10.75 -6.53
CA PRO A 177 -13.74 -11.70 -5.92
C PRO A 177 -13.26 -13.16 -6.01
N ALA A 178 -12.69 -13.55 -7.16
CA ALA A 178 -12.14 -14.89 -7.35
C ALA A 178 -10.90 -15.16 -6.46
N LYS A 179 -10.04 -14.16 -6.22
CA LYS A 179 -8.90 -14.31 -5.32
C LYS A 179 -9.34 -14.39 -3.85
N LEU A 180 -10.38 -13.64 -3.47
CA LEU A 180 -10.95 -13.68 -2.13
C LEU A 180 -11.54 -15.06 -1.83
N ALA A 181 -12.44 -15.55 -2.70
CA ALA A 181 -13.05 -16.86 -2.55
C ALA A 181 -12.01 -17.98 -2.45
N ARG A 182 -10.98 -17.95 -3.32
CA ARG A 182 -9.87 -18.91 -3.29
C ARG A 182 -9.01 -18.80 -2.02
N ALA A 183 -8.80 -17.59 -1.50
CA ALA A 183 -8.03 -17.40 -0.27
C ALA A 183 -8.79 -17.94 0.94
N GLN A 184 -10.09 -17.65 1.04
CA GLN A 184 -10.99 -18.16 2.07
C GLN A 184 -11.09 -19.69 2.05
N GLU A 185 -11.27 -20.29 0.86
CA GLU A 185 -11.26 -21.74 0.69
C GLU A 185 -9.94 -22.36 1.18
N LYS A 186 -8.80 -21.80 0.77
CA LYS A 186 -7.51 -22.28 1.22
C LYS A 186 -7.31 -22.14 2.74
N ILE A 187 -7.83 -21.08 3.36
CA ILE A 187 -7.75 -20.91 4.82
C ILE A 187 -8.65 -21.95 5.51
N ARG A 188 -9.89 -22.16 5.05
CA ARG A 188 -10.76 -23.23 5.57
C ARG A 188 -10.09 -24.61 5.57
N GLU A 189 -9.33 -24.91 4.52
CA GLU A 189 -8.62 -26.19 4.40
C GLU A 189 -7.38 -26.31 5.31
N ASN A 190 -6.61 -25.23 5.46
CA ASN A 190 -5.26 -25.29 6.05
C ASN A 190 -5.16 -24.68 7.45
N ASP A 191 -6.09 -23.81 7.82
CA ASP A 191 -6.13 -23.10 9.11
C ASP A 191 -7.58 -22.84 9.55
N PRO A 192 -8.30 -23.88 10.00
CA PRO A 192 -9.70 -23.77 10.41
C PRO A 192 -9.93 -22.80 11.58
N GLU A 193 -8.91 -22.58 12.42
CA GLU A 193 -9.01 -21.66 13.57
C GLU A 193 -9.17 -20.20 13.12
N THR A 194 -8.65 -19.83 11.94
CA THR A 194 -8.78 -18.47 11.38
C THR A 194 -9.81 -18.35 10.27
N ALA A 195 -10.43 -19.46 9.86
CA ALA A 195 -11.43 -19.52 8.79
C ALA A 195 -12.61 -18.57 9.04
N ASP A 196 -13.19 -18.61 10.24
CA ASP A 196 -14.31 -17.74 10.62
C ASP A 196 -13.95 -16.26 10.57
N LEU A 197 -12.67 -15.91 10.81
CA LEU A 197 -12.19 -14.54 10.69
C LEU A 197 -12.06 -14.12 9.22
N ALA A 198 -11.54 -15.02 8.39
CA ALA A 198 -11.35 -14.78 6.97
C ALA A 198 -12.67 -14.72 6.18
N ASP A 199 -13.67 -15.50 6.56
CA ASP A 199 -14.95 -15.60 5.86
C ASP A 199 -15.85 -14.36 6.04
N ARG A 200 -15.58 -13.54 7.08
CA ARG A 200 -16.26 -12.24 7.28
C ARG A 200 -15.72 -11.11 6.40
N LEU A 201 -14.58 -11.31 5.73
CA LEU A 201 -14.03 -10.33 4.82
C LEU A 201 -14.76 -10.40 3.48
N HIS A 202 -15.30 -9.27 3.03
CA HIS A 202 -16.10 -9.19 1.80
C HIS A 202 -15.49 -8.25 0.74
N HIS A 203 -14.54 -7.42 1.12
CA HIS A 203 -14.01 -6.33 0.29
C HIS A 203 -12.50 -6.31 0.14
N LEU A 204 -11.78 -7.02 1.01
CA LEU A 204 -10.34 -7.16 1.09
C LEU A 204 -9.93 -8.63 1.09
N LEU A 205 -8.69 -8.92 0.71
CA LEU A 205 -8.12 -10.26 0.91
C LEU A 205 -7.73 -10.47 2.38
N PRO A 206 -7.81 -11.71 2.89
CA PRO A 206 -7.25 -12.04 4.20
C PRO A 206 -5.75 -11.69 4.27
N PRO A 207 -5.27 -11.11 5.39
CA PRO A 207 -3.87 -10.78 5.56
C PRO A 207 -3.00 -12.04 5.57
N ARG A 208 -1.87 -12.02 4.86
CA ARG A 208 -0.88 -13.11 4.88
C ARG A 208 -0.05 -13.02 6.14
N LEU A 209 -0.49 -13.71 7.20
CA LEU A 209 0.02 -13.60 8.58
C LEU A 209 1.55 -13.47 8.75
N GLY A 210 2.35 -14.29 8.05
CA GLY A 210 3.80 -14.37 8.27
C GLY A 210 4.53 -13.02 8.26
N GLY A 211 4.38 -12.22 7.19
CA GLY A 211 5.07 -10.92 7.07
C GLY A 211 4.60 -9.86 8.09
N PRO A 212 3.30 -9.52 8.13
CA PRO A 212 2.75 -8.55 9.07
C PRO A 212 3.02 -8.91 10.53
N LEU A 213 2.80 -10.17 10.95
CA LEU A 213 3.05 -10.57 12.34
C LEU A 213 4.53 -10.56 12.70
N ALA A 214 5.42 -10.94 11.76
CA ALA A 214 6.85 -10.85 11.98
C ALA A 214 7.33 -9.40 12.09
N LEU A 215 6.76 -8.48 11.29
CA LEU A 215 7.06 -7.06 11.37
C LEU A 215 6.59 -6.44 12.69
N VAL A 216 5.31 -6.63 13.04
CA VAL A 216 4.70 -6.14 14.28
C VAL A 216 5.38 -6.75 15.50
N GLY A 217 5.76 -8.02 15.44
CA GLY A 217 6.44 -8.73 16.51
C GLY A 217 7.88 -8.27 16.75
N ALA A 218 8.56 -7.75 15.72
CA ALA A 218 9.93 -7.26 15.83
C ALA A 218 10.03 -5.75 16.11
N ALA A 219 8.90 -5.05 16.13
CA ALA A 219 8.81 -3.61 16.38
C ALA A 219 8.29 -3.33 17.80
N ASP A 220 9.18 -3.41 18.78
CA ASP A 220 8.85 -3.43 20.21
C ASP A 220 8.18 -2.14 20.72
N ARG A 221 8.39 -1.01 20.01
CA ARG A 221 7.95 0.32 20.44
C ARG A 221 7.07 1.04 19.42
N ALA A 222 6.76 0.38 18.31
CA ALA A 222 6.03 1.03 17.22
C ALA A 222 4.54 0.77 17.36
N ASP A 223 3.76 1.84 17.25
CA ASP A 223 2.32 1.73 17.06
C ASP A 223 2.03 1.15 15.67
N VAL A 224 0.84 0.59 15.50
CA VAL A 224 0.37 0.11 14.20
C VAL A 224 -0.60 1.10 13.60
N LEU A 225 -0.30 1.54 12.37
CA LEU A 225 -1.18 2.38 11.57
C LEU A 225 -1.78 1.55 10.44
N VAL A 226 -3.09 1.36 10.47
CA VAL A 226 -3.84 0.79 9.34
C VAL A 226 -4.12 1.91 8.35
N PHE A 227 -3.72 1.71 7.10
CA PHE A 227 -3.90 2.66 5.99
C PHE A 227 -4.94 2.09 5.02
N GLY A 228 -6.15 2.65 5.13
CA GLY A 228 -7.22 2.42 4.17
C GLY A 228 -7.25 3.46 3.06
N HIS A 229 -7.68 3.02 1.88
CA HIS A 229 -8.07 3.91 0.80
C HIS A 229 -9.24 3.32 0.02
N VAL A 230 -9.96 4.11 -0.79
CA VAL A 230 -10.95 3.65 -1.79
C VAL A 230 -10.92 4.62 -2.97
N GLY A 231 -11.12 4.12 -4.19
CA GLY A 231 -11.16 4.94 -5.41
C GLY A 231 -10.02 4.65 -6.39
N LEU A 232 -9.10 3.76 -6.04
CA LEU A 232 -8.07 3.22 -6.95
C LEU A 232 -8.33 1.76 -7.31
N ASP A 233 -9.48 1.24 -6.93
CA ASP A 233 -9.90 -0.14 -7.13
C ASP A 233 -9.97 -0.50 -8.62
N GLY A 234 -9.43 -1.66 -8.98
CA GLY A 234 -9.51 -2.21 -10.34
C GLY A 234 -8.37 -1.77 -11.29
N PHE A 235 -7.47 -0.88 -10.87
CA PHE A 235 -6.29 -0.51 -11.67
C PHE A 235 -5.12 -1.46 -11.41
N GLU A 236 -5.25 -2.71 -11.87
CA GLU A 236 -4.22 -3.75 -11.74
C GLU A 236 -3.07 -3.59 -12.75
N ARG A 237 -3.35 -3.00 -13.91
CA ARG A 237 -2.44 -2.82 -15.03
C ARG A 237 -2.67 -1.46 -15.69
N VAL A 238 -1.69 -0.99 -16.46
CA VAL A 238 -1.82 0.24 -17.26
C VAL A 238 -3.00 0.14 -18.25
N SER A 239 -3.29 -1.07 -18.76
CA SER A 239 -4.44 -1.33 -19.64
C SER A 239 -5.78 -1.03 -18.99
N ASP A 240 -5.90 -1.18 -17.67
CA ASP A 240 -7.17 -0.98 -16.94
C ASP A 240 -7.52 0.51 -16.85
N ILE A 241 -6.52 1.39 -16.91
CA ILE A 241 -6.67 2.84 -16.91
C ILE A 241 -7.23 3.35 -18.27
N TRP A 242 -7.00 2.60 -19.35
CA TRP A 242 -7.37 3.01 -20.72
C TRP A 242 -8.87 3.29 -20.89
N ARG A 243 -9.73 2.62 -20.10
CA ARG A 243 -11.20 2.81 -20.14
C ARG A 243 -11.64 4.18 -19.63
N GLY A 244 -10.75 4.89 -18.93
CA GLY A 244 -10.97 6.25 -18.45
C GLY A 244 -11.52 6.35 -17.04
N ASP A 245 -11.70 5.23 -16.35
CA ASP A 245 -12.31 5.14 -15.02
C ASP A 245 -11.47 5.80 -13.91
N LEU A 246 -10.19 6.10 -14.20
CA LEU A 246 -9.31 6.84 -13.29
C LEU A 246 -9.54 8.36 -13.35
N ASN A 247 -10.17 8.87 -14.41
CA ASN A 247 -10.25 10.31 -14.65
C ASN A 247 -11.26 11.00 -13.72
N GLY A 248 -10.79 11.99 -12.97
CA GLY A 248 -11.62 12.77 -12.05
C GLY A 248 -12.00 12.04 -10.77
N THR A 249 -11.39 10.88 -10.52
CA THR A 249 -11.72 10.02 -9.39
C THR A 249 -11.27 10.67 -8.08
N THR A 250 -12.12 10.57 -7.07
CA THR A 250 -11.79 10.98 -5.71
C THR A 250 -11.33 9.75 -4.94
N VAL A 251 -10.10 9.78 -4.45
CA VAL A 251 -9.49 8.75 -3.62
C VAL A 251 -9.68 9.16 -2.17
N ARG A 252 -10.43 8.36 -1.43
CA ARG A 252 -10.61 8.54 0.01
C ARG A 252 -9.56 7.76 0.74
N ILE A 253 -8.97 8.34 1.76
CA ILE A 253 -7.93 7.75 2.60
C ILE A 253 -8.38 7.91 4.04
N ARG A 254 -8.21 6.85 4.82
CA ARG A 254 -8.43 6.90 6.27
C ARG A 254 -7.32 6.16 6.99
N PHE A 255 -6.90 6.73 8.11
CA PHE A 255 -5.94 6.11 9.02
C PHE A 255 -6.61 5.67 10.32
N TRP A 256 -6.18 4.52 10.83
CA TRP A 256 -6.50 4.05 12.18
C TRP A 256 -5.19 3.72 12.88
N ARG A 257 -5.07 4.17 14.13
CA ARG A 257 -3.88 3.94 14.94
C ARG A 257 -4.20 3.06 16.12
N HIS A 258 -3.35 2.05 16.32
CA HIS A 258 -3.39 1.16 17.47
C HIS A 258 -2.08 1.30 18.25
N ALA A 259 -2.20 1.72 19.51
CA ALA A 259 -1.06 1.89 20.41
C ALA A 259 -0.36 0.54 20.65
N ARG A 260 0.98 0.55 20.70
CA ARG A 260 1.82 -0.64 20.91
C ARG A 260 1.40 -1.44 22.15
N GLU A 261 0.99 -0.77 23.21
CA GLU A 261 0.57 -1.36 24.49
C GLU A 261 -0.73 -2.17 24.34
N GLY A 262 -1.57 -1.82 23.36
CA GLY A 262 -2.81 -2.54 23.05
C GLY A 262 -2.63 -3.74 22.13
N ILE A 263 -1.43 -3.97 21.59
CA ILE A 263 -1.18 -5.07 20.65
C ILE A 263 -0.82 -6.35 21.43
N PRO A 264 -1.58 -7.44 21.27
CA PRO A 264 -1.35 -8.67 22.05
C PRO A 264 0.04 -9.28 21.88
N ALA A 265 0.56 -9.84 22.97
CA ALA A 265 1.83 -10.54 22.99
C ALA A 265 1.73 -11.96 22.42
N GLY A 266 0.65 -12.68 22.73
CA GLY A 266 0.38 -14.04 22.28
C GLY A 266 0.08 -14.12 20.79
N GLU A 267 0.52 -15.20 20.15
CA GLU A 267 0.43 -15.38 18.70
C GLU A 267 -1.03 -15.45 18.23
N ARG A 268 -1.86 -16.27 18.87
CA ARG A 268 -3.28 -16.43 18.52
C ARG A 268 -4.06 -15.14 18.72
N GLU A 269 -3.85 -14.46 19.85
CA GLU A 269 -4.50 -13.19 20.15
C GLU A 269 -4.07 -12.10 19.16
N ARG A 270 -2.80 -12.10 18.74
CA ARG A 270 -2.30 -11.15 17.73
C ARG A 270 -2.85 -11.45 16.34
N ILE A 271 -3.06 -12.72 15.98
CA ILE A 271 -3.75 -13.10 14.75
C ILE A 271 -5.18 -12.55 14.77
N ALA A 272 -5.94 -12.82 15.84
CA ALA A 272 -7.31 -12.33 15.99
C ALA A 272 -7.37 -10.80 15.96
N TRP A 273 -6.44 -10.12 16.63
CA TRP A 273 -6.30 -8.66 16.61
C TRP A 273 -6.02 -8.13 15.20
N LEU A 274 -5.08 -8.73 14.45
CA LEU A 274 -4.77 -8.31 13.08
C LEU A 274 -5.99 -8.47 12.16
N TYR A 275 -6.73 -9.57 12.28
CA TYR A 275 -7.99 -9.75 11.56
C TYR A 275 -9.06 -8.74 12.00
N GLY A 276 -9.13 -8.37 13.27
CA GLY A 276 -10.02 -7.33 13.76
C GLY A 276 -9.72 -5.96 13.14
N CYS A 277 -8.46 -5.54 13.13
CA CYS A 277 -8.01 -4.34 12.42
C CYS A 277 -8.35 -4.39 10.92
N TRP A 278 -8.22 -5.58 10.32
CA TRP A 278 -8.52 -5.77 8.90
C TRP A 278 -10.02 -5.77 8.60
N GLN A 279 -10.85 -6.27 9.51
CA GLN A 279 -12.31 -6.21 9.42
C GLN A 279 -12.80 -4.77 9.49
N GLU A 280 -12.27 -3.95 10.42
CA GLU A 280 -12.61 -2.52 10.50
C GLU A 280 -12.32 -1.80 9.17
N LEU A 281 -11.21 -2.15 8.53
CA LEU A 281 -10.89 -1.65 7.20
C LEU A 281 -11.83 -2.20 6.11
N ASP A 282 -12.20 -3.48 6.16
CA ASP A 282 -13.12 -4.13 5.20
C ASP A 282 -14.49 -3.45 5.23
N ASP A 283 -15.04 -3.26 6.43
CA ASP A 283 -16.34 -2.62 6.66
C ASP A 283 -16.33 -1.19 6.11
N TRP A 284 -15.30 -0.39 6.44
CA TRP A 284 -15.14 0.96 5.91
C TRP A 284 -15.03 0.97 4.38
N VAL A 285 -14.28 0.03 3.78
CA VAL A 285 -14.22 -0.08 2.31
C VAL A 285 -15.60 -0.38 1.72
N GLY A 286 -16.39 -1.24 2.37
CA GLY A 286 -17.77 -1.53 1.99
C GLY A 286 -18.66 -0.30 2.01
N GLU A 287 -18.64 0.45 3.10
CA GLU A 287 -19.38 1.70 3.28
C GLU A 287 -19.01 2.73 2.19
N GLN A 288 -17.72 2.97 1.98
CA GLN A 288 -17.26 3.94 0.98
C GLN A 288 -17.63 3.54 -0.46
N ARG A 289 -17.58 2.24 -0.78
CA ARG A 289 -18.03 1.73 -2.07
C ARG A 289 -19.55 1.85 -2.25
N ALA A 290 -20.33 1.63 -1.19
CA ALA A 290 -21.77 1.81 -1.22
C ALA A 290 -22.16 3.28 -1.45
N LEU A 291 -21.44 4.22 -0.82
CA LEU A 291 -21.64 5.67 -1.02
C LEU A 291 -21.27 6.14 -2.43
N ALA A 292 -20.28 5.49 -3.07
CA ALA A 292 -19.84 5.83 -4.42
C ALA A 292 -20.77 5.28 -5.53
N ARG A 293 -21.63 4.30 -5.24
CA ARG A 293 -22.63 3.81 -6.20
C ARG A 293 -23.72 4.87 -6.37
N PRO A 294 -24.12 5.20 -7.61
CA PRO A 294 -25.26 6.08 -7.82
C PRO A 294 -26.50 5.45 -7.16
N ARG A 295 -27.15 6.17 -6.23
CA ARG A 295 -28.43 5.75 -5.67
C ARG A 295 -29.42 5.55 -6.83
N PRO A 296 -30.19 4.45 -6.87
CA PRO A 296 -31.31 4.37 -7.80
C PRO A 296 -32.20 5.59 -7.58
N ARG A 297 -32.61 6.25 -8.66
CA ARG A 297 -33.57 7.36 -8.56
C ARG A 297 -34.83 6.79 -7.91
N HIS A 298 -35.34 7.45 -6.86
CA HIS A 298 -36.66 7.13 -6.31
C HIS A 298 -37.67 7.13 -7.47
N GLY A 299 -38.14 5.95 -7.88
CA GLY A 299 -39.08 5.79 -8.98
C GLY A 299 -38.97 4.50 -9.82
N GLU A 300 -37.82 3.82 -9.86
CA GLU A 300 -37.74 2.51 -10.53
C GLU A 300 -38.12 1.38 -9.56
N LEU A 301 -39.43 1.13 -9.46
CA LEU A 301 -39.95 -0.15 -8.97
C LEU A 301 -39.37 -1.28 -9.84
N PRO A 302 -38.94 -2.42 -9.27
CA PRO A 302 -38.56 -3.57 -10.07
C PRO A 302 -39.74 -3.96 -10.96
N ALA A 303 -39.47 -4.07 -12.27
CA ALA A 303 -40.44 -4.56 -13.22
C ALA A 303 -40.90 -5.95 -12.76
N VAL A 304 -42.13 -6.03 -12.25
CA VAL A 304 -42.83 -7.28 -12.07
C VAL A 304 -43.05 -7.83 -13.47
N SER A 305 -42.31 -8.87 -13.84
CA SER A 305 -42.56 -9.62 -15.07
C SER A 305 -43.93 -10.30 -14.95
N PRO A 306 -44.88 -10.06 -15.88
CA PRO A 306 -46.09 -10.85 -15.96
C PRO A 306 -45.84 -12.03 -16.91
N SER A 307 -45.70 -13.24 -16.35
CA SER A 307 -46.47 -14.45 -16.69
C SER A 307 -45.89 -15.66 -15.96
#